data_AF-A0A4R4LED7-F1
#
_entry.id   AF-A0A4R4LED7-F1
#
_cell.length_a   1.000
_cell.length_b   1.000
_cell.length_c   1.000
_cell.angle_alpha   90.00
_cell.angle_beta   90.00
_cell.angle_gamma   90.00
#
_symmetry.space_group_name_H-M   'P 1'
#
loop_
_entity.id
_entity.type
_entity.pdbx_description
1 polymer ?
#
loop_
_entity_poly.entity_id
_entity_poly.type
_entity_poly.pdbx_seq_one_letter_code
_entity_poly.pdbx_strand_id
1 'polypeptide(L)'
;MRMLVVGASGFLGGQVCRRGVAAGWRVAGTWHTHPVEIPGVATYAGLLNVAGPEAVSRAELGVLVARRFGLDPAGLRTTTIAEAGLVRPADVRLDSSRAAGLLRTRPRGITELLTS
;
A
#
# COMPACT_ATOMS: atom_id res chain seq x y z
N MET A 1 -12.94 10.73 13.32
CA MET A 1 -11.77 9.95 12.82
C MET A 1 -11.03 10.74 11.73
N ARG A 2 -9.81 10.35 11.34
CA ARG A 2 -9.10 10.92 10.17
C ARG A 2 -8.90 9.83 9.13
N MET A 3 -9.15 10.14 7.86
CA MET A 3 -9.05 9.20 6.75
C MET A 3 -8.28 9.82 5.59
N LEU A 4 -7.40 9.03 4.99
CA LEU A 4 -6.77 9.32 3.69
C LEU A 4 -7.34 8.35 2.67
N VAL A 5 -7.73 8.86 1.50
CA VAL A 5 -8.16 8.06 0.34
C VAL A 5 -7.22 8.35 -0.82
N VAL A 6 -6.41 7.36 -1.21
CA VAL A 6 -5.62 7.44 -2.44
C VAL A 6 -6.51 7.05 -3.62
N GLY A 7 -6.58 7.89 -4.65
CA GLY A 7 -7.49 7.68 -5.79
C GLY A 7 -8.90 8.21 -5.55
N ALA A 8 -9.03 9.35 -4.87
CA ALA A 8 -10.31 9.98 -4.53
C ALA A 8 -11.16 10.37 -5.76
N SER A 9 -10.54 10.56 -6.93
CA SER A 9 -11.25 10.86 -8.17
C SER A 9 -11.88 9.63 -8.84
N GLY A 10 -11.55 8.41 -8.38
CA GLY A 10 -12.16 7.18 -8.88
C GLY A 10 -13.57 6.97 -8.34
N PHE A 11 -14.34 6.08 -9.00
CA PHE A 11 -15.71 5.77 -8.61
C PHE A 11 -15.84 5.37 -7.13
N LEU A 12 -15.08 4.35 -6.70
CA LEU A 12 -15.07 3.89 -5.31
C LEU A 12 -14.47 4.95 -4.37
N GLY A 13 -13.33 5.55 -4.74
CA GLY A 13 -12.64 6.53 -3.91
C GLY A 13 -13.52 7.72 -3.56
N GLY A 14 -14.26 8.25 -4.54
CA GLY A 14 -15.19 9.35 -4.33
C GLY A 14 -16.36 8.97 -3.41
N GLN A 15 -16.91 7.76 -3.53
CA GLN A 15 -17.96 7.30 -2.62
C GLN A 15 -17.45 7.10 -1.19
N VAL A 16 -16.26 6.53 -1.02
CA VAL A 16 -15.62 6.37 0.30
C VAL A 16 -15.41 7.74 0.94
N CYS A 17 -14.93 8.73 0.17
CA CYS A 17 -14.77 10.09 0.67
C CYS A 17 -16.10 10.70 1.16
N ARG A 18 -17.16 10.64 0.34
CA ARG A 18 -18.49 11.17 0.70
C ARG A 18 -19.05 10.51 1.95
N ARG A 19 -18.94 9.18 2.06
CA ARG A 19 -19.40 8.43 3.25
C ARG A 19 -18.57 8.76 4.49
N GLY A 20 -17.26 8.95 4.35
CA GLY A 20 -16.40 9.37 5.44
C GLY A 20 -16.78 10.75 5.99
N VAL A 21 -17.04 11.72 5.09
CA VAL A 21 -17.53 13.05 5.49
C VAL A 21 -18.90 12.96 6.16
N ALA A 22 -19.85 12.20 5.60
CA ALA A 22 -21.17 11.99 6.19
C ALA A 22 -21.11 11.33 7.58
N ALA A 23 -20.09 10.51 7.84
CA ALA A 23 -19.80 9.92 9.15
C ALA A 23 -19.08 10.89 10.13
N GLY A 24 -18.90 12.17 9.75
CA GLY A 24 -18.22 13.18 10.57
C GLY A 24 -16.70 13.02 10.63
N TRP A 25 -16.08 12.33 9.66
CA TRP A 25 -14.63 12.15 9.62
C TRP A 25 -13.94 13.29 8.88
N ARG A 26 -12.70 13.61 9.27
CA ARG A 26 -11.84 14.50 8.47
C ARG A 26 -11.21 13.68 7.35
N VAL A 27 -11.55 14.01 6.11
CA VAL A 27 -11.13 13.24 4.93
C VAL A 27 -10.15 14.05 4.09
N ALA A 28 -9.02 13.42 3.75
CA ALA A 28 -8.11 13.87 2.71
C ALA A 28 -8.13 12.88 1.53
N GLY A 29 -8.12 13.38 0.30
CA GLY A 29 -8.14 12.58 -0.92
C GLY A 29 -7.00 12.94 -1.85
N THR A 30 -6.36 11.97 -2.50
CA THR A 30 -5.38 12.23 -3.57
C THR A 30 -5.86 11.78 -4.94
N TRP A 31 -5.40 12.42 -5.99
CA TRP A 31 -5.68 12.07 -7.39
C TRP A 31 -4.44 12.25 -8.27
N HIS A 32 -4.33 11.48 -9.36
CA HIS A 32 -3.19 11.58 -10.27
C HIS A 32 -3.48 12.48 -11.48
N THR A 33 -4.40 12.06 -12.36
CA THR A 33 -4.67 12.73 -13.64
C THR A 33 -5.98 13.51 -13.68
N HIS A 34 -6.97 13.11 -12.88
CA HIS A 34 -8.31 13.69 -12.91
C HIS A 34 -8.55 14.43 -11.58
N PRO A 35 -8.50 15.77 -11.58
CA PRO A 35 -8.90 16.57 -10.45
C PRO A 35 -10.32 16.23 -10.01
N VAL A 36 -10.58 16.30 -8.71
CA VAL A 36 -11.91 16.08 -8.16
C VAL A 36 -12.14 17.05 -7.01
N GLU A 37 -13.35 17.59 -6.97
CA GLU A 37 -13.87 18.34 -5.84
C GLU A 37 -14.96 17.51 -5.16
N ILE A 38 -14.80 17.27 -3.87
CA ILE A 38 -15.78 16.54 -3.06
C ILE A 38 -16.06 17.39 -1.83
N PRO A 39 -17.30 17.83 -1.59
CA PRO A 39 -17.64 18.66 -0.44
C PRO A 39 -17.14 18.04 0.88
N GLY A 40 -16.43 18.84 1.68
CA GLY A 40 -15.87 18.41 2.97
C GLY A 40 -14.59 17.58 2.90
N VAL A 41 -13.99 17.40 1.71
CA VAL A 41 -12.74 16.66 1.51
C VAL A 41 -11.62 17.61 1.09
N ALA A 42 -10.47 17.53 1.77
CA ALA A 42 -9.25 18.20 1.30
C ALA A 42 -8.62 17.36 0.18
N THR A 43 -8.56 17.87 -1.05
CA THR A 43 -8.02 17.13 -2.20
C THR A 43 -6.62 17.59 -2.59
N TYR A 44 -5.76 16.64 -2.96
CA TYR A 44 -4.35 16.88 -3.28
C TYR A 44 -3.94 16.18 -4.58
N ALA A 45 -3.16 16.88 -5.41
CA ALA A 45 -2.64 16.34 -6.65
C ALA A 45 -1.41 15.44 -6.44
N GLY A 46 -1.26 14.46 -7.33
CA GLY A 46 -0.09 13.62 -7.50
C GLY A 46 -0.19 12.24 -6.84
N LEU A 47 0.71 11.34 -7.27
CA LEU A 47 0.82 10.01 -6.70
C LEU A 47 1.27 10.06 -5.24
N LEU A 48 0.69 9.17 -4.43
CA LEU A 48 1.11 8.92 -3.07
C LEU A 48 1.04 7.43 -2.79
N ASN A 49 2.21 6.77 -2.80
CA ASN A 49 2.30 5.36 -2.43
C ASN A 49 2.29 5.23 -0.91
N VAL A 50 1.45 4.34 -0.39
CA VAL A 50 1.27 4.13 1.06
C VAL A 50 1.64 2.69 1.50
N ALA A 51 2.47 2.01 0.70
CA ALA A 51 3.00 0.70 1.03
C ALA A 51 4.02 0.78 2.18
N GLY A 52 4.28 -0.36 2.82
CA GLY A 52 5.34 -0.47 3.83
C GLY A 52 6.72 -0.10 3.26
N PRO A 53 7.67 0.33 4.12
CA PRO A 53 8.99 0.82 3.69
C PRO A 53 9.95 -0.28 3.20
N GLU A 54 9.61 -1.55 3.42
CA GLU A 54 10.45 -2.69 3.09
C GLU A 54 10.03 -3.30 1.75
N ALA A 55 10.93 -3.29 0.77
CA ALA A 55 10.77 -4.09 -0.45
C ALA A 55 11.13 -5.55 -0.13
N VAL A 56 10.32 -6.48 -0.62
CA VAL A 56 10.50 -7.91 -0.38
C VAL A 56 10.10 -8.71 -1.63
N SER A 57 10.87 -9.74 -1.95
CA SER A 57 10.51 -10.72 -2.98
C SER A 57 9.42 -11.67 -2.48
N ARG A 58 8.78 -12.40 -3.39
CA ARG A 58 7.82 -13.45 -3.02
C ARG A 58 8.46 -14.58 -2.21
N ALA A 59 9.72 -14.91 -2.49
CA ALA A 59 10.45 -15.94 -1.75
C ALA A 59 10.72 -15.49 -0.31
N GLU A 60 11.23 -14.28 -0.12
CA GLU A 60 11.51 -13.71 1.21
C GLU A 60 10.22 -13.54 2.03
N LEU A 61 9.12 -13.06 1.40
CA LEU A 61 7.81 -13.01 2.06
C LEU A 61 7.35 -14.39 2.50
N GLY A 62 7.52 -15.41 1.65
CA GLY A 62 7.22 -16.80 2.00
C GLY A 62 7.99 -17.29 3.22
N VAL A 63 9.28 -16.96 3.32
CA VAL A 63 10.11 -17.28 4.49
C VAL A 63 9.61 -16.57 5.75
N LEU A 64 9.29 -15.28 5.67
CA LEU A 64 8.75 -14.52 6.80
C LEU A 64 7.42 -15.12 7.30
N VAL A 65 6.53 -15.47 6.37
CA VAL A 65 5.25 -16.14 6.67
C VAL A 65 5.50 -17.51 7.31
N ALA A 66 6.35 -18.36 6.72
CA ALA A 66 6.65 -19.68 7.27
C ALA A 66 7.16 -19.59 8.72
N ARG A 67 8.11 -18.69 8.98
CA ARG A 67 8.62 -18.43 10.34
C ARG A 67 7.50 -18.00 11.29
N ARG A 68 6.63 -17.08 10.87
CA ARG A 68 5.55 -16.55 11.72
C ARG A 68 4.53 -17.61 12.15
N PHE A 69 4.37 -18.64 11.33
CA PHE A 69 3.44 -19.75 11.56
C PHE A 69 4.13 -21.04 12.02
N GLY A 70 5.43 -21.01 12.33
CA GLY A 70 6.17 -22.18 12.84
C GLY A 70 6.40 -23.29 11.79
N LEU A 71 6.37 -22.95 10.51
CA LEU A 71 6.65 -23.86 9.40
C LEU A 71 8.15 -23.82 9.06
N ASP A 72 8.71 -24.97 8.63
CA ASP A 72 10.10 -25.06 8.18
C ASP A 72 10.31 -24.28 6.86
N PRO A 73 11.11 -23.20 6.86
CA PRO A 73 11.39 -22.45 5.63
C PRO A 73 12.21 -23.24 4.60
N ALA A 74 12.96 -24.27 5.01
CA ALA A 74 13.76 -25.08 4.09
C ALA A 74 12.89 -25.93 3.14
N GLY A 75 11.63 -26.19 3.53
CA GLY A 75 10.65 -26.86 2.68
C GLY A 75 10.09 -25.99 1.55
N LEU A 76 10.36 -24.68 1.54
CA LEU A 76 9.85 -23.77 0.51
C LEU A 76 10.60 -23.92 -0.80
N ARG A 77 9.92 -24.44 -1.81
CA ARG A 77 10.42 -24.44 -3.19
C ARG A 77 10.31 -23.05 -3.79
N THR A 78 11.43 -22.51 -4.22
CA THR A 78 11.51 -21.19 -4.88
C THR A 78 12.02 -21.35 -6.31
N THR A 79 11.78 -20.34 -7.14
CA THR A 79 12.27 -20.27 -8.52
C THR A 79 12.42 -18.80 -8.90
N THR A 80 13.18 -18.53 -9.95
CA THR A 80 13.27 -17.20 -10.55
C THR A 80 12.17 -16.97 -11.59
N ILE A 81 11.93 -15.71 -11.95
CA ILE A 81 10.99 -15.36 -13.03
C ILE A 81 11.45 -15.99 -14.38
N ALA A 82 12.76 -16.02 -14.61
CA ALA A 82 13.35 -16.58 -15.82
C ALA A 82 13.15 -18.10 -15.91
N GLU A 83 13.48 -18.84 -14.85
CA GLU A 83 13.30 -20.30 -14.80
C GLU A 83 11.82 -20.70 -14.89
N ALA A 84 10.91 -19.88 -14.36
CA ALA A 84 9.48 -20.10 -14.47
C ALA A 84 8.91 -19.78 -15.88
N GLY A 85 9.73 -19.29 -16.82
CA GLY A 85 9.30 -18.93 -18.18
C GLY A 85 8.32 -17.75 -18.22
N LEU A 86 8.32 -16.89 -17.19
CA LEU A 86 7.35 -15.80 -17.07
C LEU A 86 7.90 -14.50 -17.64
N VAL A 87 7.12 -13.82 -18.48
CA VAL A 87 7.46 -12.51 -19.04
C VAL A 87 6.69 -11.41 -18.30
N ARG A 88 7.32 -10.82 -17.28
CA ARG A 88 6.80 -9.69 -16.52
C ARG A 88 7.92 -8.94 -15.81
N PRO A 89 7.70 -7.68 -15.36
CA PRO A 89 8.70 -6.94 -14.60
C PRO A 89 9.22 -7.73 -13.39
N ALA A 90 10.54 -7.84 -13.28
CA ALA A 90 11.19 -8.62 -12.23
C ALA A 90 11.27 -7.89 -10.88
N ASP A 91 11.34 -6.56 -10.93
CA ASP A 91 11.40 -5.70 -9.77
C ASP A 91 10.32 -4.62 -9.86
N VAL A 92 9.36 -4.65 -8.94
CA VAL A 92 8.26 -3.67 -8.85
C VAL A 92 8.23 -3.17 -7.41
N ARG A 93 8.70 -1.94 -7.24
CA ARG A 93 8.75 -1.26 -5.94
C ARG A 93 8.00 0.05 -6.03
N LEU A 94 7.34 0.38 -4.93
CA LEU A 94 6.70 1.69 -4.76
C LEU A 94 7.58 2.54 -3.85
N ASP A 95 7.94 3.73 -4.31
CA ASP A 95 8.58 4.71 -3.45
C ASP A 95 7.53 5.36 -2.53
N SER A 96 7.59 5.00 -1.24
CA SER A 96 6.75 5.54 -0.16
C SER A 96 7.40 6.70 0.61
N SER A 97 8.56 7.22 0.18
CA SER A 97 9.30 8.29 0.89
C SER A 97 8.44 9.53 1.14
N ARG A 98 7.68 9.95 0.12
CA ARG A 98 6.72 11.07 0.22
C ARG A 98 5.65 10.81 1.28
N ALA A 99 5.09 9.61 1.35
CA ALA A 99 4.09 9.29 2.37
C ALA A 99 4.70 9.23 3.77
N ALA A 100 5.91 8.68 3.92
CA ALA A 100 6.62 8.63 5.20
C ALA A 100 6.89 10.04 5.77
N GLY A 101 7.19 11.03 4.92
CA GLY A 101 7.40 12.41 5.33
C GLY A 101 6.11 13.21 5.63
N LEU A 102 4.98 12.83 5.04
CA LEU A 102 3.72 13.58 5.15
C LEU A 102 2.74 13.00 6.19
N LEU A 103 2.74 11.67 6.36
CA LEU A 103 1.72 10.99 7.15
C LEU A 103 2.13 10.90 8.62
N ARG A 104 1.20 11.26 9.51
CA ARG A 104 1.34 11.00 10.94
C ARG A 104 1.37 9.50 11.27
N THR A 105 0.61 8.71 10.50
CA THR A 105 0.58 7.25 10.65
C THR A 105 1.75 6.67 9.87
N ARG A 106 2.67 5.99 10.57
CA ARG A 106 3.80 5.30 9.95
C ARG A 106 3.32 4.01 9.27
N PRO A 107 3.53 3.82 7.95
CA PRO A 107 3.40 2.51 7.32
C PRO A 107 4.41 1.55 7.95
N ARG A 108 3.95 0.41 8.46
CA ARG A 108 4.81 -0.59 9.11
C ARG A 108 5.51 -1.46 8.06
N GLY A 109 6.71 -1.90 8.40
CA GLY A 109 7.48 -2.84 7.59
C GLY A 109 6.87 -4.24 7.60
N ILE A 110 7.18 -5.05 6.59
CA ILE A 110 6.69 -6.43 6.53
C ILE A 110 7.36 -7.30 7.59
N THR A 111 8.64 -7.05 7.88
CA THR A 111 9.38 -7.71 8.95
C THR A 111 8.73 -7.42 10.29
N GLU A 112 8.50 -6.14 10.60
CA GLU A 112 7.80 -5.73 11.84
C GLU A 112 6.45 -6.44 12.02
N LEU A 113 5.69 -6.66 10.94
CA LEU A 113 4.39 -7.33 11.01
C LEU A 113 4.51 -8.84 11.23
N LEU A 114 5.52 -9.48 10.63
CA LEU A 114 5.64 -10.94 10.60
C LEU A 114 6.67 -11.49 11.58
N THR A 115 7.42 -10.65 12.28
CA THR A 115 8.32 -11.09 13.37
C THR A 115 7.82 -10.70 14.76
N SER A 116 6.68 -10.00 14.84
CA SER A 116 5.99 -9.66 16.09
C SER A 116 5.02 -10.73 16.59
#